data_AF-A0A3G6MPR4-F1
#
_entry.id   AF-A0A3G6MPR4-F1
#
_cell.length_a   1.000
_cell.length_b   1.000
_cell.length_c   1.000
_cell.angle_alpha   90.00
_cell.angle_beta   90.00
_cell.angle_gamma   90.00
#
_symmetry.space_group_name_H-M   'P 1'
#
loop_
_entity.id
_entity.type
_entity.pdbx_description
1 polymer ?
#
loop_
_entity_poly.entity_id
_entity_poly.type
_entity_poly.pdbx_seq_one_letter_code
_entity_poly.pdbx_strand_id
1 'polypeptide(L)'
;MIGYEKYNNLSKQWEYYTTGTTAQSQQPTQYRDPQQLSISGLGNAMTAKQNRYDNNVQQVQRTVNLISNQINNLDVTDKQRQLIHDTFQKSCINEVNRTKINYSSANETNRIIQWLYDSINTIIKNVTAPSFNSMPDSNSQSSNYSSNSLVIANYGKKLPVYNIAVFSQSSNRLRDETIMSDSYVIINENRIEFKRADGFVTYRNFYDKVYNEQKKGYTYSSTTGAVFIHDDLKYVEFFETNLAEGENYTYFITPFGNR
;
A
#
# COMPACT_ATOMS: atom_id res chain seq x y z
N MET A 1 33.98 -24.96 43.13
CA MET A 1 34.48 -24.46 41.84
C MET A 1 34.53 -22.96 41.96
N ILE A 2 35.71 -22.33 41.89
CA ILE A 2 35.86 -20.88 42.03
C ILE A 2 36.14 -20.33 40.63
N GLY A 3 35.43 -19.28 40.25
CA GLY A 3 35.65 -18.56 39.01
C GLY A 3 35.33 -17.09 39.23
N TYR A 4 35.91 -16.23 38.40
CA TYR A 4 35.67 -14.79 38.48
C TYR A 4 35.15 -14.26 37.15
N GLU A 5 34.26 -13.28 37.24
CA GLU A 5 33.74 -12.54 36.10
C GLU A 5 34.53 -11.26 35.92
N LYS A 6 34.95 -10.98 34.69
CA LYS A 6 35.58 -9.71 34.34
C LYS A 6 34.80 -9.07 33.19
N TYR A 7 34.43 -7.80 33.38
CA TYR A 7 33.80 -7.02 32.31
C TYR A 7 34.84 -6.65 31.27
N ASN A 8 34.60 -7.02 30.02
CA ASN A 8 35.49 -6.70 28.92
C ASN A 8 34.97 -5.44 28.20
N ASN A 9 35.71 -4.34 28.35
CA ASN A 9 35.34 -3.05 27.80
C ASN A 9 35.33 -3.00 26.27
N LEU A 10 36.05 -3.92 25.60
CA LEU A 10 36.10 -4.02 24.15
C LEU A 10 34.86 -4.74 23.59
N SER A 11 34.43 -5.82 24.26
CA SER A 11 33.30 -6.66 23.85
C SER A 11 31.95 -6.27 24.48
N LYS A 12 31.97 -5.39 25.49
CA LYS A 12 30.80 -4.89 26.24
C LYS A 12 29.97 -5.97 26.95
N GLN A 13 30.60 -7.08 27.35
CA GLN A 13 29.95 -8.19 28.04
C GLN A 13 30.80 -8.70 29.22
N TRP A 14 30.16 -9.43 30.13
CA TRP A 14 30.82 -10.13 31.24
C TRP A 14 31.35 -11.48 30.75
N GLU A 15 32.63 -11.73 31.00
CA GLU A 15 33.31 -12.97 30.61
C GLU A 15 33.71 -13.75 31.87
N TYR A 16 33.36 -15.04 31.93
CA TYR A 16 33.56 -15.91 33.09
C TYR A 16 34.84 -16.75 32.95
N TYR A 17 35.72 -16.74 33.95
CA TYR A 17 36.99 -17.47 33.96
C TYR A 17 37.07 -18.41 35.15
N THR A 18 37.25 -19.72 34.92
CA THR A 18 37.38 -20.74 35.97
C THR A 18 38.84 -20.93 36.41
N THR A 19 39.11 -20.96 37.71
CA THR A 19 40.44 -21.29 38.25
C THR A 19 40.50 -22.77 38.66
N GLY A 20 40.84 -23.65 37.71
CA GLY A 20 41.03 -25.08 37.95
C GLY A 20 41.88 -25.76 36.87
N THR A 21 42.74 -26.70 37.28
CA THR A 21 43.80 -27.36 36.48
C THR A 21 43.33 -28.35 35.40
N THR A 22 42.03 -28.35 35.06
CA THR A 22 41.49 -29.02 33.86
C THR A 22 40.79 -27.98 33.00
N ALA A 23 41.54 -27.00 32.52
CA ALA A 23 41.02 -25.94 31.67
C ALA A 23 40.87 -26.46 30.23
N GLN A 24 39.64 -26.73 29.79
CA GLN A 24 39.34 -26.64 28.36
C GLN A 24 39.57 -25.17 27.98
N SER A 25 40.67 -24.91 27.26
CA SER A 25 41.01 -23.59 26.75
C SER A 25 39.92 -23.12 25.79
N GLN A 26 38.97 -22.32 26.25
CA GLN A 26 38.20 -21.47 25.34
C GLN A 26 39.19 -20.51 24.70
N GLN A 27 39.42 -20.68 23.39
CA GLN A 27 40.30 -19.79 22.66
C GLN A 27 39.70 -18.38 22.64
N PRO A 28 40.52 -17.33 22.81
CA PRO A 28 40.05 -15.96 22.71
C PRO A 28 39.38 -15.74 21.35
N THR A 29 38.19 -15.14 21.34
CA THR A 29 37.55 -14.67 20.11
C THR A 29 38.52 -13.69 19.42
N GLN A 30 39.12 -14.10 18.30
CA GLN A 30 39.93 -13.20 17.48
C GLN A 30 39.00 -12.16 16.86
N TYR A 31 39.05 -10.94 17.40
CA TYR A 31 38.46 -9.79 16.75
C TYR A 31 39.21 -9.54 15.43
N ARG A 32 38.48 -9.62 14.31
CA ARG A 32 39.01 -9.18 13.02
C ARG A 32 39.36 -7.70 13.11
N ASP A 33 40.53 -7.34 12.60
CA ASP A 33 40.91 -5.93 12.46
C ASP A 33 39.84 -5.17 11.65
N PRO A 34 39.55 -3.91 12.00
CA PRO A 34 38.64 -3.07 11.23
C PRO A 34 39.09 -3.02 9.77
N GLN A 35 38.19 -3.29 8.83
CA GLN A 35 38.49 -3.14 7.41
C GLN A 35 38.88 -1.68 7.12
N GLN A 36 40.09 -1.47 6.56
CA GLN A 36 40.48 -0.16 6.06
C GLN A 36 39.63 0.18 4.84
N LEU A 37 38.69 1.11 5.00
CA LEU A 37 37.87 1.62 3.91
C LEU A 37 38.71 2.55 3.03
N SER A 38 38.81 2.23 1.74
CA SER A 38 39.46 3.10 0.77
C SER A 38 38.61 4.35 0.53
N ILE A 39 39.12 5.52 0.97
CA ILE A 39 38.43 6.82 0.81
C ILE A 39 38.16 7.13 -0.66
N SER A 40 39.08 6.78 -1.56
CA SER A 40 38.89 6.93 -3.01
C SER A 40 37.84 5.97 -3.57
N GLY A 41 37.79 4.73 -3.07
CA GLY A 41 36.73 3.77 -3.41
C GLY A 41 35.35 4.24 -2.97
N LEU A 42 35.25 4.85 -1.77
CA LEU A 42 34.01 5.46 -1.27
C LEU A 42 33.58 6.66 -2.12
N GLY A 43 34.51 7.53 -2.50
CA GLY A 43 34.24 8.66 -3.40
C GLY A 43 33.66 8.21 -4.74
N ASN A 44 34.30 7.23 -5.39
CA ASN A 44 33.83 6.70 -6.67
C ASN A 44 32.45 6.02 -6.56
N ALA A 45 32.20 5.27 -5.48
CA ALA A 45 30.92 4.62 -5.25
C ALA A 45 29.79 5.64 -5.02
N MET A 46 30.08 6.72 -4.29
CA MET A 46 29.12 7.79 -4.04
C MET A 46 28.77 8.54 -5.33
N THR A 47 29.77 8.91 -6.13
CA THR A 47 29.55 9.54 -7.45
C THR A 47 28.73 8.64 -8.36
N ALA A 48 29.04 7.34 -8.42
CA ALA A 48 28.27 6.40 -9.24
C ALA A 48 26.80 6.30 -8.79
N LYS A 49 26.54 6.32 -7.47
CA LYS A 49 25.18 6.29 -6.92
C LYS A 49 24.42 7.57 -7.19
N GLN A 50 25.08 8.73 -7.08
CA GLN A 50 24.50 10.03 -7.38
C GLN A 50 24.13 10.13 -8.87
N ASN A 51 25.05 9.75 -9.76
CA ASN A 51 24.78 9.76 -11.21
C ASN A 51 23.59 8.86 -11.58
N ARG A 52 23.44 7.69 -10.94
CA ARG A 52 22.26 6.84 -11.15
C ARG A 52 20.99 7.51 -10.68
N TYR A 53 21.02 8.13 -9.49
CA TYR A 53 19.89 8.88 -8.96
C TYR A 53 19.46 9.97 -9.95
N ASP A 54 20.39 10.81 -10.38
CA ASP A 54 20.10 11.94 -11.27
C ASP A 54 19.55 11.48 -12.62
N ASN A 55 20.17 10.45 -13.22
CA ASN A 55 19.70 9.87 -14.48
C ASN A 55 18.29 9.30 -14.37
N ASN A 56 17.99 8.61 -13.27
CA ASN A 56 16.69 7.96 -13.06
C ASN A 56 15.59 8.98 -12.78
N VAL A 57 15.87 10.04 -12.02
CA VAL A 57 14.95 11.17 -11.84
C VAL A 57 14.63 11.82 -13.19
N GLN A 58 15.65 12.08 -14.02
CA GLN A 58 15.43 12.60 -15.37
C GLN A 58 14.59 11.66 -16.23
N GLN A 59 14.78 10.34 -16.11
CA GLN A 59 14.02 9.36 -16.88
C GLN A 59 12.52 9.37 -16.52
N VAL A 60 12.18 9.46 -15.22
CA VAL A 60 10.79 9.59 -14.77
C VAL A 60 10.20 10.92 -15.26
N GLN A 61 10.93 12.03 -15.14
CA GLN A 61 10.44 13.32 -15.63
C GLN A 61 10.18 13.31 -17.14
N ARG A 62 11.09 12.72 -17.93
CA ARG A 62 10.89 12.56 -19.39
C ARG A 62 9.65 11.72 -19.68
N THR A 63 9.42 10.65 -18.91
CA THR A 63 8.24 9.78 -19.05
C THR A 63 6.95 10.57 -18.78
N VAL A 64 6.92 11.35 -17.70
CA VAL A 64 5.78 12.22 -17.38
C VAL A 64 5.50 13.19 -18.53
N ASN A 65 6.53 13.87 -19.04
CA ASN A 65 6.38 14.81 -20.15
C ASN A 65 5.88 14.12 -21.43
N LEU A 66 6.38 12.92 -21.74
CA LEU A 66 5.91 12.12 -22.88
C LEU A 66 4.42 11.77 -22.74
N ILE A 67 4.00 11.34 -21.56
CA ILE A 67 2.59 11.02 -21.30
C ILE A 67 1.72 12.27 -21.43
N SER A 68 2.13 13.41 -20.86
CA SER A 68 1.40 14.68 -21.03
C SER A 68 1.25 15.06 -22.50
N ASN A 69 2.31 14.88 -23.31
CA ASN A 69 2.24 15.11 -24.76
C ASN A 69 1.32 14.10 -25.46
N GLN A 70 1.30 12.84 -25.03
CA GLN A 70 0.37 11.85 -25.56
C GLN A 70 -1.08 12.25 -25.30
N ILE A 71 -1.40 12.65 -24.06
CA ILE A 71 -2.74 13.14 -23.69
C ILE A 71 -3.16 14.32 -24.58
N ASN A 72 -2.26 15.27 -24.81
CA ASN A 72 -2.55 16.44 -25.65
C ASN A 72 -2.83 16.08 -27.11
N ASN A 73 -2.29 14.96 -27.61
CA ASN A 73 -2.46 14.50 -28.99
C ASN A 73 -3.52 13.40 -29.14
N LEU A 74 -4.27 13.05 -28.08
CA LEU A 74 -5.34 12.07 -28.17
C LEU A 74 -6.49 12.58 -29.05
N ASP A 75 -7.02 11.69 -29.89
CA ASP A 75 -8.23 11.91 -30.67
C ASP A 75 -9.48 11.72 -29.79
N VAL A 76 -9.72 12.69 -28.91
CA VAL A 76 -10.83 12.73 -27.95
C VAL A 76 -11.38 14.15 -27.85
N THR A 77 -12.59 14.28 -27.31
CA THR A 77 -13.19 15.61 -27.05
C THR A 77 -12.34 16.42 -26.05
N ASP A 78 -12.38 17.74 -26.15
CA ASP A 78 -11.62 18.62 -25.24
C ASP A 78 -11.95 18.37 -23.76
N LYS A 79 -13.24 18.11 -23.46
CA LYS A 79 -13.70 17.77 -22.11
C LYS A 79 -13.09 16.47 -21.60
N GLN A 80 -13.05 15.42 -22.44
CA GLN A 80 -12.41 14.16 -22.08
C GLN A 80 -10.90 14.34 -21.90
N ARG A 81 -10.25 15.10 -22.78
CA ARG A 81 -8.82 15.40 -22.71
C ARG A 81 -8.46 16.10 -21.41
N GLN A 82 -9.24 17.12 -21.02
CA GLN A 82 -9.06 17.83 -19.77
C GLN A 82 -9.24 16.91 -18.57
N LEU A 83 -10.28 16.07 -18.57
CA LEU A 83 -10.50 15.10 -17.49
C LEU A 83 -9.35 14.08 -17.38
N ILE A 84 -8.84 13.58 -18.50
CA ILE A 84 -7.68 12.67 -18.54
C ILE A 84 -6.44 13.38 -17.97
N HIS A 85 -6.19 14.61 -18.41
CA HIS A 85 -5.06 15.42 -17.94
C HIS A 85 -5.12 15.68 -16.43
N ASP A 86 -6.26 16.14 -15.92
CA ASP A 86 -6.46 16.44 -14.51
C ASP A 86 -6.34 15.19 -13.64
N THR A 87 -6.90 14.06 -14.11
CA THR A 87 -6.80 12.77 -13.42
C THR A 87 -5.36 12.27 -13.40
N PHE A 88 -4.63 12.38 -14.51
CA PHE A 88 -3.21 12.02 -14.57
C PHE A 88 -2.35 12.88 -13.64
N GLN A 89 -2.55 14.21 -13.66
CA GLN A 89 -1.85 15.13 -12.78
C GLN A 89 -2.11 14.79 -11.30
N LYS A 90 -3.38 14.59 -10.94
CA LYS A 90 -3.79 14.39 -9.55
C LYS A 90 -3.42 13.01 -9.01
N SER A 91 -3.65 11.95 -9.78
CA SER A 91 -3.49 10.57 -9.31
C SER A 91 -2.12 9.98 -9.62
N CYS A 92 -1.40 10.50 -10.62
CA CYS A 92 -0.10 9.96 -11.01
C CYS A 92 1.05 10.87 -10.58
N ILE A 93 1.06 12.13 -11.03
CA ILE A 93 2.19 13.04 -10.81
C ILE A 93 2.31 13.42 -9.33
N ASN A 94 1.21 13.76 -8.67
CA ASN A 94 1.24 14.09 -7.25
C ASN A 94 1.65 12.89 -6.38
N GLU A 95 1.31 11.68 -6.79
CA GLU A 95 1.71 10.47 -6.06
C GLU A 95 3.22 10.25 -6.18
N VAL A 96 3.78 10.29 -7.39
CA VAL A 96 5.24 10.20 -7.62
C VAL A 96 6.00 11.24 -6.80
N ASN A 97 5.48 12.47 -6.70
CA ASN A 97 6.11 13.54 -5.93
C ASN A 97 6.03 13.34 -4.41
N ARG A 98 5.02 12.62 -3.92
CA ARG A 98 4.81 12.35 -2.49
C ARG A 98 5.47 11.06 -2.03
N THR A 99 5.58 10.07 -2.91
CA THR A 99 6.23 8.79 -2.59
C THR A 99 7.75 8.96 -2.49
N LYS A 100 8.35 8.41 -1.43
CA LYS A 100 9.82 8.36 -1.27
C LYS A 100 10.42 7.28 -2.18
N ILE A 101 10.56 7.58 -3.46
CA ILE A 101 11.10 6.65 -4.45
C ILE A 101 12.63 6.55 -4.33
N ASN A 102 13.15 5.32 -4.35
CA ASN A 102 14.59 5.07 -4.39
C ASN A 102 15.12 5.18 -5.83
N TYR A 103 15.38 6.41 -6.28
CA TYR A 103 15.94 6.66 -7.62
C TYR A 103 17.37 6.16 -7.80
N SER A 104 18.08 5.71 -6.75
CA SER A 104 19.35 5.01 -6.95
C SER A 104 19.19 3.58 -7.48
N SER A 105 17.94 3.08 -7.57
CA SER A 105 17.59 1.75 -8.10
C SER A 105 16.94 1.86 -9.48
N ALA A 106 17.55 1.24 -10.49
CA ALA A 106 16.98 1.13 -11.82
C ALA A 106 15.66 0.32 -11.82
N ASN A 107 15.58 -0.73 -11.00
CA ASN A 107 14.38 -1.57 -10.92
C ASN A 107 13.18 -0.80 -10.36
N GLU A 108 13.42 0.01 -9.32
CA GLU A 108 12.36 0.83 -8.72
C GLU A 108 11.89 1.90 -9.71
N THR A 109 12.85 2.52 -10.41
CA THR A 109 12.58 3.53 -11.44
C THR A 109 11.74 2.95 -12.58
N ASN A 110 12.11 1.77 -13.09
CA ASN A 110 11.36 1.07 -14.15
C ASN A 110 9.94 0.70 -13.69
N ARG A 111 9.78 0.27 -12.43
CA ARG A 111 8.46 -0.04 -11.86
C ARG A 111 7.55 1.19 -11.84
N ILE A 112 8.09 2.36 -11.45
CA ILE A 112 7.33 3.62 -11.47
C ILE A 112 6.96 4.04 -12.89
N ILE A 113 7.90 3.94 -13.84
CA ILE A 113 7.63 4.23 -15.26
C ILE A 113 6.52 3.33 -15.81
N GLN A 114 6.57 2.03 -15.53
CA GLN A 114 5.54 1.09 -15.95
C GLN A 114 4.18 1.44 -15.33
N TRP A 115 4.16 1.71 -14.02
CA TRP A 115 2.95 2.13 -13.32
C TRP A 115 2.35 3.42 -13.90
N LEU A 116 3.16 4.40 -14.30
CA LEU A 116 2.69 5.62 -14.96
C LEU A 116 1.99 5.31 -16.29
N TYR A 117 2.56 4.42 -17.12
CA TYR A 117 1.94 3.98 -18.37
C TYR A 117 0.65 3.20 -18.16
N ASP A 118 0.63 2.25 -17.22
CA ASP A 118 -0.55 1.44 -16.91
C ASP A 118 -1.69 2.31 -16.36
N SER A 119 -1.34 3.29 -15.52
CA SER A 119 -2.30 4.24 -14.94
C SER A 119 -2.92 5.12 -16.02
N ILE A 120 -2.12 5.72 -16.92
CA ILE A 120 -2.69 6.58 -17.97
C ILE A 120 -3.54 5.78 -18.96
N ASN A 121 -3.12 4.57 -19.35
CA ASN A 121 -3.91 3.70 -20.22
C ASN A 121 -5.27 3.37 -19.59
N THR A 122 -5.28 3.14 -18.28
CA THR A 122 -6.51 2.91 -17.51
C THR A 122 -7.40 4.15 -17.48
N ILE A 123 -6.83 5.33 -17.22
CA ILE A 123 -7.56 6.61 -17.21
C ILE A 123 -8.19 6.87 -18.59
N ILE A 124 -7.41 6.76 -19.67
CA ILE A 124 -7.90 6.93 -21.04
C ILE A 124 -9.05 5.98 -21.31
N LYS A 125 -8.87 4.68 -21.04
CA LYS A 125 -9.91 3.65 -21.24
C LYS A 125 -11.19 3.98 -20.49
N ASN A 126 -11.09 4.44 -19.24
CA ASN A 126 -12.27 4.78 -18.43
C ASN A 126 -13.01 6.01 -18.96
N VAL A 127 -12.29 7.05 -19.37
CA VAL A 127 -12.90 8.31 -19.85
C VAL A 127 -13.47 8.18 -21.26
N THR A 128 -12.88 7.31 -22.09
CA THR A 128 -13.30 7.08 -23.48
C THR A 128 -14.30 5.93 -23.64
N ALA A 129 -14.57 5.17 -22.57
CA ALA A 129 -15.53 4.07 -22.60
C ALA A 129 -16.92 4.56 -23.03
N PRO A 130 -17.66 3.80 -23.86
CA PRO A 130 -19.00 4.17 -24.33
C PRO A 130 -19.99 4.53 -23.21
N SER A 131 -19.82 3.94 -22.02
CA SER A 131 -20.63 4.22 -20.83
C SER A 131 -20.41 5.61 -20.23
N PHE A 132 -19.33 6.31 -20.58
CA PHE A 132 -19.04 7.67 -20.11
C PHE A 132 -19.64 8.75 -21.04
N ASN A 133 -20.03 8.41 -22.26
CA ASN A 133 -20.70 9.31 -23.21
C ASN A 133 -22.23 9.36 -23.03
N SER A 134 -22.78 8.44 -22.24
CA SER A 134 -24.17 8.46 -21.82
C SER A 134 -24.23 8.90 -20.36
N MET A 135 -24.35 10.20 -20.13
CA MET A 135 -25.19 10.68 -19.04
C MET A 135 -26.64 10.33 -19.44
N PRO A 136 -27.37 9.46 -18.72
CA PRO A 136 -28.79 9.31 -18.99
C PRO A 136 -29.58 9.91 -17.84
N ASP A 137 -30.45 10.86 -18.19
CA ASP A 137 -31.74 10.95 -17.52
C ASP A 137 -32.34 9.54 -17.44
N SER A 138 -32.69 9.17 -16.21
CA SER A 138 -33.69 8.19 -15.77
C SER A 138 -34.01 6.95 -16.62
N ASN A 139 -33.99 5.80 -15.93
CA ASN A 139 -34.76 4.58 -16.18
C ASN A 139 -34.44 3.76 -17.45
N SER A 140 -33.78 2.62 -17.25
CA SER A 140 -34.32 1.31 -17.64
C SER A 140 -33.43 0.18 -17.14
N GLN A 141 -34.06 -0.87 -16.58
CA GLN A 141 -33.42 -2.10 -16.14
C GLN A 141 -32.81 -2.88 -17.32
N SER A 142 -31.56 -3.29 -17.17
CA SER A 142 -31.00 -4.44 -17.90
C SER A 142 -29.83 -5.02 -17.12
N SER A 143 -29.93 -6.30 -16.82
CA SER A 143 -29.05 -7.11 -16.00
C SER A 143 -27.69 -7.35 -16.67
N ASN A 144 -26.63 -6.79 -16.07
CA ASN A 144 -25.28 -7.35 -16.11
C ASN A 144 -24.58 -6.88 -14.83
N TYR A 145 -24.45 -7.79 -13.86
CA TYR A 145 -23.78 -7.52 -12.59
C TYR A 145 -22.28 -7.34 -12.82
N SER A 146 -21.88 -6.11 -13.16
CA SER A 146 -20.52 -5.63 -12.94
C SER A 146 -20.33 -5.48 -11.43
N SER A 147 -19.26 -6.03 -10.86
CA SER A 147 -18.99 -6.08 -9.42
C SER A 147 -19.10 -4.75 -8.65
N ASN A 148 -18.90 -3.61 -9.32
CA ASN A 148 -19.15 -2.29 -8.75
C ASN A 148 -20.65 -2.07 -8.41
N SER A 149 -21.56 -2.80 -9.07
CA SER A 149 -23.01 -2.75 -8.87
C SER A 149 -23.45 -3.33 -7.54
N LEU A 150 -22.77 -4.35 -7.00
CA LEU A 150 -23.17 -4.96 -5.72
C LEU A 150 -22.84 -4.02 -4.55
N VAL A 151 -21.65 -3.40 -4.60
CA VAL A 151 -21.21 -2.37 -3.65
C VAL A 151 -22.17 -1.18 -3.68
N ILE A 152 -22.45 -0.64 -4.88
CA ILE A 152 -23.36 0.50 -5.08
C ILE A 152 -24.80 0.15 -4.67
N ALA A 153 -25.29 -1.05 -4.99
CA ALA A 153 -26.64 -1.50 -4.60
C ALA A 153 -26.83 -1.63 -3.08
N ASN A 154 -25.74 -1.61 -2.31
CA ASN A 154 -25.75 -1.67 -0.86
C ASN A 154 -25.32 -0.36 -0.19
N TYR A 155 -25.22 0.74 -0.95
CA TYR A 155 -24.95 2.04 -0.35
C TYR A 155 -26.01 2.43 0.68
N GLY A 156 -25.55 2.98 1.81
CA GLY A 156 -26.38 3.37 2.95
C GLY A 156 -26.97 2.22 3.76
N LYS A 157 -26.78 0.96 3.35
CA LYS A 157 -27.27 -0.21 4.10
C LYS A 157 -26.28 -0.62 5.19
N LYS A 158 -26.82 -1.03 6.33
CA LYS A 158 -26.05 -1.63 7.42
C LYS A 158 -25.71 -3.09 7.08
N LEU A 159 -24.44 -3.34 6.77
CA LEU A 159 -23.89 -4.66 6.48
C LEU A 159 -23.41 -5.32 7.79
N PRO A 160 -24.06 -6.37 8.29
CA PRO A 160 -23.67 -7.01 9.54
C PRO A 160 -22.35 -7.77 9.38
N VAL A 161 -21.46 -7.61 10.37
CA VAL A 161 -20.14 -8.24 10.40
C VAL A 161 -20.19 -9.41 11.37
N TYR A 162 -19.83 -10.61 10.90
CA TYR A 162 -19.84 -11.81 11.75
C TYR A 162 -18.47 -12.15 12.35
N ASN A 163 -17.40 -11.60 11.77
CA ASN A 163 -16.04 -11.79 12.28
C ASN A 163 -15.17 -10.56 11.94
N ILE A 164 -14.27 -10.21 12.87
CA ILE A 164 -13.23 -9.20 12.65
C ILE A 164 -11.90 -9.89 12.96
N ALA A 165 -11.05 -10.08 11.96
CA ALA A 165 -9.73 -10.68 12.12
C ALA A 165 -8.63 -9.62 11.98
N VAL A 166 -7.60 -9.75 12.79
CA VAL A 166 -6.41 -8.88 12.77
C VAL A 166 -5.28 -9.63 12.09
N PHE A 167 -4.66 -8.96 11.12
CA PHE A 167 -3.54 -9.47 10.36
C PHE A 167 -2.30 -8.59 10.61
N SER A 168 -1.14 -9.24 10.57
CA SER A 168 0.15 -8.55 10.56
C SER A 168 0.43 -7.92 9.19
N GLN A 169 1.41 -7.03 9.14
CA GLN A 169 1.92 -6.44 7.90
C GLN A 169 2.28 -7.50 6.82
N SER A 170 2.78 -8.67 7.23
CA SER A 170 3.10 -9.77 6.31
C SER A 170 1.89 -10.61 5.89
N SER A 171 0.66 -10.13 6.15
CA SER A 171 -0.61 -10.81 5.88
C SER A 171 -0.82 -12.12 6.65
N ASN A 172 -0.07 -12.35 7.74
CA ASN A 172 -0.35 -13.47 8.64
C ASN A 172 -1.47 -13.10 9.61
N ARG A 173 -2.50 -13.94 9.72
CA ARG A 173 -3.59 -13.78 10.70
C ARG A 173 -3.01 -13.91 12.12
N LEU A 174 -3.23 -12.91 12.94
CA LEU A 174 -2.73 -12.84 14.32
C LEU A 174 -3.78 -13.32 15.32
N ARG A 175 -4.98 -12.77 15.24
CA ARG A 175 -6.10 -13.04 16.16
C ARG A 175 -7.44 -12.69 15.54
N ASP A 176 -8.50 -13.17 16.17
CA ASP A 176 -9.87 -12.70 15.93
C ASP A 176 -10.31 -11.84 17.10
N GLU A 177 -11.00 -10.75 16.82
CA GLU A 177 -11.57 -9.88 17.84
C GLU A 177 -12.89 -10.46 18.35
N THR A 178 -13.04 -10.48 19.68
CA THR A 178 -14.31 -10.86 20.31
C THR A 178 -15.32 -9.73 20.11
N ILE A 179 -16.31 -9.94 19.24
CA ILE A 179 -17.37 -8.97 18.96
C ILE A 179 -18.29 -8.84 20.18
N MET A 180 -18.14 -7.74 20.94
CA MET A 180 -18.91 -7.51 22.18
C MET A 180 -20.31 -6.94 21.95
N SER A 181 -20.55 -6.35 20.77
CA SER A 181 -21.83 -5.80 20.35
C SER A 181 -21.98 -5.91 18.83
N ASP A 182 -23.17 -5.69 18.27
CA ASP A 182 -23.40 -5.80 16.83
C ASP A 182 -22.40 -4.95 16.01
N SER A 183 -21.42 -5.59 15.38
CA SER A 183 -20.49 -4.94 14.46
C SER A 183 -21.08 -4.86 13.06
N TYR A 184 -20.76 -3.78 12.34
CA TYR A 184 -21.30 -3.53 11.02
C TYR A 184 -20.41 -2.60 10.20
N VAL A 185 -20.67 -2.57 8.90
CA VAL A 185 -20.11 -1.62 7.94
C VAL A 185 -21.26 -0.95 7.17
N ILE A 186 -21.17 0.36 6.93
CA ILE A 186 -22.05 1.11 6.03
C ILE A 186 -21.17 1.76 4.98
N ILE A 187 -21.35 1.38 3.73
CA ILE A 187 -20.61 1.94 2.60
C ILE A 187 -21.46 3.04 1.98
N ASN A 188 -20.88 4.21 1.72
CA ASN A 188 -21.51 5.31 1.00
C ASN A 188 -20.64 5.68 -0.20
N GLU A 189 -21.09 6.63 -1.01
CA GLU A 189 -20.37 7.06 -2.21
C GLU A 189 -18.97 7.62 -1.91
N ASN A 190 -18.82 8.35 -0.81
CA ASN A 190 -17.60 9.10 -0.48
C ASN A 190 -16.95 8.69 0.86
N ARG A 191 -17.53 7.75 1.59
CA ARG A 191 -17.01 7.29 2.89
C ARG A 191 -17.53 5.91 3.26
N ILE A 192 -16.87 5.31 4.24
CA ILE A 192 -17.30 4.09 4.92
C ILE A 192 -17.38 4.34 6.41
N GLU A 193 -18.50 3.96 7.03
CA GLU A 193 -18.68 3.96 8.47
C GLU A 193 -18.62 2.52 8.96
N PHE A 194 -18.03 2.29 10.12
CA PHE A 194 -17.92 0.95 10.68
C PHE A 194 -17.89 0.97 12.20
N LYS A 195 -18.46 -0.07 12.79
CA LYS A 195 -18.50 -0.30 14.23
C LYS A 195 -17.53 -1.41 14.60
N ARG A 196 -16.53 -1.07 15.40
CA ARG A 196 -15.48 -1.96 15.90
C ARG A 196 -16.05 -3.00 16.87
N ALA A 197 -15.24 -4.00 17.22
CA ALA A 197 -15.61 -5.06 18.16
C ALA A 197 -15.95 -4.54 19.58
N ASP A 198 -15.29 -3.45 20.00
CA ASP A 198 -15.53 -2.74 21.28
C ASP A 198 -16.80 -1.86 21.27
N GLY A 199 -17.48 -1.78 20.13
CA GLY A 199 -18.68 -0.97 19.94
C GLY A 199 -18.43 0.47 19.51
N PHE A 200 -17.18 0.91 19.40
CA PHE A 200 -16.85 2.25 18.92
C PHE A 200 -17.16 2.39 17.42
N VAL A 201 -17.86 3.47 17.07
CA VAL A 201 -18.23 3.80 15.69
C VAL A 201 -17.24 4.83 15.15
N THR A 202 -16.69 4.56 13.97
CA THR A 202 -15.78 5.47 13.28
C THR A 202 -16.01 5.40 11.77
N TYR A 203 -15.28 6.22 11.02
CA TYR A 203 -15.41 6.30 9.58
C TYR A 203 -14.08 6.56 8.88
N ARG A 204 -14.06 6.31 7.57
CA ARG A 204 -12.98 6.69 6.65
C ARG A 204 -13.55 7.27 5.39
N ASN A 205 -12.91 8.33 4.89
CA ASN A 205 -13.29 8.93 3.62
C ASN A 205 -12.67 8.12 2.48
N PHE A 206 -13.32 8.17 1.33
CA PHE A 206 -12.84 7.56 0.11
C PHE A 206 -12.14 8.60 -0.76
N TYR A 207 -10.84 8.42 -0.92
CA TYR A 207 -10.02 9.10 -1.91
C TYR A 207 -9.35 8.05 -2.79
N ASP A 208 -8.94 8.46 -4.00
CA ASP A 208 -8.02 7.69 -4.85
C ASP A 208 -8.42 6.21 -5.03
N LYS A 209 -9.62 5.97 -5.57
CA LYS A 209 -10.16 4.63 -5.83
C LYS A 209 -9.31 3.89 -6.87
N VAL A 210 -8.70 2.77 -6.49
CA VAL A 210 -7.88 1.90 -7.36
C VAL A 210 -8.43 0.49 -7.35
N TYR A 211 -8.63 -0.11 -8.52
CA TYR A 211 -9.05 -1.52 -8.60
C TYR A 211 -7.84 -2.47 -8.42
N ASN A 212 -8.01 -3.50 -7.60
CA ASN A 212 -7.04 -4.56 -7.40
C ASN A 212 -7.55 -5.84 -8.10
N GLU A 213 -6.99 -6.13 -9.26
CA GLU A 213 -7.35 -7.31 -10.06
C GLU A 213 -7.10 -8.65 -9.37
N GLN A 214 -6.09 -8.72 -8.50
CA GLN A 214 -5.71 -9.96 -7.81
C GLN A 214 -6.67 -10.29 -6.67
N LYS A 215 -7.05 -9.28 -5.89
CA LYS A 215 -8.00 -9.42 -4.77
C LYS A 215 -9.47 -9.24 -5.19
N LYS A 216 -9.74 -8.86 -6.44
CA LYS A 216 -11.09 -8.59 -6.97
C LYS A 216 -11.87 -7.61 -6.10
N GLY A 217 -11.40 -6.36 -6.07
CA GLY A 217 -12.02 -5.31 -5.30
C GLY A 217 -11.34 -3.96 -5.45
N TYR A 218 -11.85 -2.95 -4.74
CA TYR A 218 -11.33 -1.58 -4.80
C TYR A 218 -10.60 -1.20 -3.53
N THR A 219 -9.44 -0.59 -3.67
CA THR A 219 -8.72 0.10 -2.61
C THR A 219 -9.04 1.59 -2.66
N TYR A 220 -9.20 2.20 -1.50
CA TYR A 220 -9.45 3.62 -1.30
C TYR A 220 -8.46 4.14 -0.26
N SER A 221 -7.83 5.27 -0.54
CA SER A 221 -7.02 5.99 0.44
C SER A 221 -7.91 6.84 1.34
N SER A 222 -7.53 7.01 2.62
CA SER A 222 -8.14 7.97 3.56
C SER A 222 -7.03 8.78 4.23
N THR A 223 -7.40 9.92 4.82
CA THR A 223 -6.49 10.67 5.72
C THR A 223 -6.07 9.84 6.95
N THR A 224 -6.84 8.80 7.28
CA THR A 224 -6.70 7.94 8.45
C THR A 224 -6.37 6.48 8.11
N GLY A 225 -5.84 6.22 6.91
CA GLY A 225 -5.40 4.89 6.42
C GLY A 225 -6.17 4.40 5.19
N ALA A 226 -5.84 3.23 4.65
CA ALA A 226 -6.50 2.72 3.43
C ALA A 226 -7.68 1.78 3.73
N VAL A 227 -8.61 1.63 2.79
CA VAL A 227 -9.73 0.69 2.85
C VAL A 227 -9.74 -0.15 1.59
N PHE A 228 -9.83 -1.47 1.71
CA PHE A 228 -10.10 -2.36 0.58
C PHE A 228 -11.50 -2.97 0.72
N ILE A 229 -12.27 -2.94 -0.37
CA ILE A 229 -13.63 -3.49 -0.44
C ILE A 229 -13.64 -4.55 -1.53
N HIS A 230 -13.89 -5.80 -1.15
CA HIS A 230 -14.04 -6.90 -2.10
C HIS A 230 -15.33 -6.73 -2.91
N ASP A 231 -15.26 -7.07 -4.20
CA ASP A 231 -16.34 -6.97 -5.19
C ASP A 231 -17.67 -7.60 -4.73
N ASP A 232 -17.59 -8.85 -4.28
CA ASP A 232 -18.75 -9.59 -3.76
C ASP A 232 -19.20 -9.18 -2.34
N LEU A 233 -18.66 -8.09 -1.78
CA LEU A 233 -18.88 -7.66 -0.39
C LEU A 233 -18.62 -8.77 0.65
N LYS A 234 -17.74 -9.74 0.36
CA LYS A 234 -17.38 -10.82 1.30
C LYS A 234 -16.66 -10.29 2.53
N TYR A 235 -15.79 -9.30 2.34
CA TYR A 235 -15.04 -8.66 3.40
C TYR A 235 -14.59 -7.25 3.04
N VAL A 236 -14.24 -6.49 4.06
CA VAL A 236 -13.64 -5.16 3.98
C VAL A 236 -12.36 -5.14 4.81
N GLU A 237 -11.24 -4.70 4.24
CA GLU A 237 -9.97 -4.54 4.96
C GLU A 237 -9.76 -3.07 5.31
N PHE A 238 -9.35 -2.80 6.55
CA PHE A 238 -8.95 -1.48 7.04
C PHE A 238 -7.48 -1.51 7.42
N PHE A 239 -6.69 -0.68 6.75
CA PHE A 239 -5.25 -0.54 7.00
C PHE A 239 -4.99 0.65 7.91
N GLU A 240 -4.22 0.52 8.99
CA GLU A 240 -3.94 1.65 9.89
C GLU A 240 -3.26 2.83 9.19
N THR A 241 -2.48 2.57 8.14
CA THR A 241 -1.81 3.60 7.34
C THR A 241 -2.08 3.40 5.84
N ASN A 242 -1.79 4.43 5.04
CA ASN A 242 -1.90 4.39 3.57
C ASN A 242 -0.79 3.57 2.89
N LEU A 243 0.25 3.17 3.64
CA LEU A 243 1.39 2.40 3.15
C LEU A 243 1.27 0.90 3.48
N ALA A 244 0.12 0.46 4.01
CA ALA A 244 -0.05 -0.86 4.61
C ALA A 244 1.00 -1.17 5.69
N GLU A 245 1.50 -0.13 6.37
CA GLU A 245 2.31 -0.26 7.59
C GLU A 245 1.35 -0.35 8.80
N GLY A 246 1.56 -1.32 9.69
CA GLY A 246 0.72 -1.58 10.86
C GLY A 246 -0.12 -2.85 10.78
N GLU A 247 -0.96 -3.09 11.80
CA GLU A 247 -1.96 -4.18 11.76
C GLU A 247 -3.07 -3.80 10.76
N ASN A 248 -3.63 -4.78 10.06
CA ASN A 248 -4.81 -4.58 9.21
C ASN A 248 -6.00 -5.41 9.74
N TYR A 249 -7.16 -4.77 9.78
CA TYR A 249 -8.39 -5.36 10.28
C TYR A 249 -9.26 -5.79 9.11
N THR A 250 -9.63 -7.06 9.07
CA THR A 250 -10.53 -7.61 8.05
C THR A 250 -11.89 -7.90 8.65
N TYR A 251 -12.90 -7.19 8.16
CA TYR A 251 -14.30 -7.31 8.56
C TYR A 251 -14.99 -8.25 7.59
N PHE A 252 -15.35 -9.45 8.04
CA PHE A 252 -16.08 -10.41 7.22
C PHE A 252 -17.59 -10.13 7.30
N ILE A 253 -18.19 -9.86 6.14
CA ILE A 253 -19.58 -9.45 6.03
C ILE A 253 -20.47 -10.70 5.95
N THR A 254 -21.59 -10.68 6.68
CA THR A 254 -22.55 -11.77 6.66
C THR A 254 -23.16 -11.88 5.27
N PRO A 255 -23.12 -13.05 4.60
CA PRO A 255 -23.71 -13.22 3.28
C PRO A 255 -25.20 -12.88 3.30
N PHE A 256 -25.66 -12.11 2.30
CA PHE A 256 -27.08 -11.87 2.10
C PHE A 256 -27.78 -13.20 1.78
N GLY A 257 -28.72 -13.62 2.63
CA GLY A 257 -29.51 -14.85 2.45
C GLY A 257 -29.50 -15.85 3.60
N ASN A 258 -28.69 -15.64 4.65
CA ASN A 258 -28.73 -16.48 5.85
C ASN A 258 -29.21 -15.68 7.08
N ARG A 259 -30.51 -15.43 7.14
CA ARG A 259 -31.32 -15.40 8.37
C ARG A 259 -32.73 -15.85 8.03
#